data_AF-A0A414W5P8-F1
#
_entry.id   AF-A0A414W5P8-F1
#
_cell.length_a   1.000
_cell.length_b   1.000
_cell.length_c   1.000
_cell.angle_alpha   90.00
_cell.angle_beta   90.00
_cell.angle_gamma   90.00
#
_symmetry.space_group_name_H-M   'P 1'
#
loop_
_entity.id
_entity.type
_entity.pdbx_description
1 polymer ?
#
loop_
_entity_poly.entity_id
_entity_poly.type
_entity_poly.pdbx_seq_one_letter_code
_entity_poly.pdbx_strand_id
1 'polypeptide(L)'
;MKNRNRFIFGDFEITKREILASVSIIAVLLLIGFIIFGKISDHLMDKNEKYNKAVKIEEQELFEYGMRTDIGNAFVYGDLEAVDTVTYPEIGGKYMYVRKVEEHYTRHTRQVAHTTTVNGHSHTYYTTEVYWSWDYVGSEDKACEEVSFLKHIFSSKKIQFPDDDYIDTLKESSHVRFKYYGVGLKYTGTIFTELKNKTIKNNSPFYENMTIDKTVEHLESDFALWLFWIFWIILIGACVYGFYYLDNEWLE
;
A
#
# COMPACT_ATOMS: atom_id res chain seq x y z
N MET A 1 53.02 25.53 -27.73
CA MET A 1 51.60 25.79 -27.39
C MET A 1 51.14 24.75 -26.37
N LYS A 2 50.72 25.19 -25.18
CA LYS A 2 50.45 24.35 -24.01
C LYS A 2 49.00 23.87 -24.07
N ASN A 3 48.79 22.59 -24.36
CA ASN A 3 47.46 21.97 -24.50
C ASN A 3 46.76 21.91 -23.13
N ARG A 4 45.98 22.95 -22.79
CA ARG A 4 45.19 23.07 -21.55
C ARG A 4 43.85 22.35 -21.69
N ASN A 5 43.84 21.04 -21.93
CA ASN A 5 42.59 20.28 -22.10
C ASN A 5 42.57 18.99 -21.26
N ARG A 6 43.07 19.00 -20.03
CA ARG A 6 43.09 17.81 -19.17
C ARG A 6 42.64 18.14 -17.75
N PHE A 7 41.63 17.41 -17.28
CA PHE A 7 41.15 17.42 -15.90
C PHE A 7 41.46 16.04 -15.32
N ILE A 8 42.26 16.01 -14.25
CA ILE A 8 42.72 14.77 -13.60
C ILE A 8 41.86 14.55 -12.35
N PHE A 9 41.16 13.41 -12.29
CA PHE A 9 40.47 12.93 -11.09
C PHE A 9 41.06 11.55 -10.74
N GLY A 10 42.08 11.51 -9.88
CA GLY A 10 42.75 10.26 -9.49
C GLY A 10 43.54 9.60 -10.63
N ASP A 11 43.61 8.26 -10.61
CA ASP A 11 44.36 7.43 -11.59
C ASP A 11 43.66 7.29 -12.97
N PHE A 12 42.54 7.97 -13.20
CA PHE A 12 41.81 7.96 -14.49
C PHE A 12 41.97 9.30 -15.22
N GLU A 13 42.50 9.27 -16.44
CA GLU A 13 42.66 10.44 -17.32
C GLU A 13 41.44 10.57 -18.24
N ILE A 14 40.51 11.48 -17.94
CA ILE A 14 39.31 11.71 -18.76
C ILE A 14 39.57 12.82 -19.80
N THR A 15 39.37 12.52 -21.07
CA THR A 15 39.52 13.47 -22.18
C THR A 15 38.22 14.21 -22.50
N LYS A 16 38.34 15.41 -23.10
CA LYS A 16 37.17 16.22 -23.52
C LYS A 16 36.23 15.50 -24.50
N ARG A 17 36.74 14.53 -25.26
CA ARG A 17 35.96 13.73 -26.22
C ARG A 17 35.06 12.72 -25.50
N GLU A 18 35.55 12.11 -24.43
CA GLU A 18 34.79 11.15 -23.62
C GLU A 18 33.67 11.82 -22.83
N ILE A 19 33.91 13.06 -22.36
CA ILE A 19 32.85 13.89 -21.77
C ILE A 19 31.76 14.20 -22.80
N LEU A 20 32.11 14.48 -24.05
CA LEU A 20 31.13 14.76 -25.10
C LEU A 20 30.32 13.50 -25.47
N ALA A 21 30.98 12.34 -25.52
CA ALA A 21 30.35 11.07 -25.79
C ALA A 21 29.41 10.63 -24.66
N SER A 22 29.81 10.80 -23.38
CA SER A 22 28.96 10.48 -22.23
C SER A 22 27.71 11.37 -22.16
N VAL A 23 27.83 12.67 -22.45
CA VAL A 23 26.66 13.56 -22.57
C VAL A 23 25.70 13.08 -23.66
N SER A 24 26.23 12.61 -24.79
CA SER A 24 25.42 12.09 -25.89
C SER A 24 24.72 10.77 -25.52
N ILE A 25 25.42 9.87 -24.81
CA ILE A 25 24.85 8.61 -24.28
C ILE A 25 23.72 8.92 -23.30
N ILE A 26 23.93 9.84 -22.35
CA ILE A 26 22.91 10.27 -21.40
C ILE A 26 21.70 10.82 -22.14
N ALA A 27 21.90 11.70 -23.15
CA ALA A 27 20.81 12.28 -23.93
C ALA A 27 19.97 11.19 -24.64
N VAL A 28 20.61 10.21 -25.28
CA VAL A 28 19.91 9.11 -25.96
C VAL A 28 19.16 8.23 -24.96
N LEU A 29 19.78 7.87 -23.83
CA LEU A 29 19.14 7.04 -22.80
C LEU A 29 17.98 7.76 -22.11
N LEU A 30 18.06 9.09 -21.94
CA LEU A 30 16.93 9.89 -21.45
C LEU A 30 15.77 9.88 -22.45
N LEU A 31 16.03 10.05 -23.75
CA LEU A 31 14.99 9.96 -24.78
C LEU A 31 14.30 8.59 -24.79
N ILE A 32 15.08 7.51 -24.70
CA ILE A 32 14.53 6.15 -24.58
C ILE A 32 13.72 6.01 -23.28
N GLY A 33 14.24 6.55 -22.17
CA GLY A 33 13.57 6.58 -20.88
C GLY A 33 12.19 7.23 -20.95
N PHE A 34 12.07 8.39 -21.62
CA PHE A 34 10.79 9.08 -21.80
C PHE A 34 9.78 8.26 -22.63
N ILE A 35 10.23 7.53 -23.65
CA ILE A 35 9.35 6.67 -24.45
C ILE A 35 8.80 5.52 -23.60
N ILE A 36 9.64 4.88 -22.80
CA ILE A 36 9.22 3.78 -21.90
C ILE A 36 8.30 4.32 -20.81
N PHE A 37 8.66 5.46 -20.20
CA PHE A 37 7.83 6.15 -19.23
C PHE A 37 6.44 6.45 -19.79
N GLY A 38 6.35 6.98 -21.01
CA GLY A 38 5.07 7.25 -21.67
C GLY A 38 4.18 6.01 -21.74
N LYS A 39 4.73 4.86 -22.17
CA LYS A 39 3.98 3.60 -22.22
C LYS A 39 3.52 3.11 -20.85
N ILE A 40 4.35 3.26 -19.81
CA ILE A 40 3.98 2.89 -18.44
C ILE A 40 2.88 3.82 -17.92
N SER A 41 3.02 5.12 -18.17
CA SER A 41 2.05 6.13 -17.79
C SER A 41 0.70 5.89 -18.47
N ASP A 42 0.69 5.60 -19.78
CA ASP A 42 -0.53 5.28 -20.52
C ASP A 42 -1.21 4.03 -19.93
N HIS A 43 -0.44 2.99 -19.64
CA HIS A 43 -0.98 1.77 -19.03
C HIS A 43 -1.57 2.01 -17.64
N LEU A 44 -0.95 2.86 -16.83
CA LEU A 44 -1.48 3.27 -15.53
C LEU A 44 -2.75 4.11 -15.68
N MET A 45 -2.78 5.03 -16.65
CA MET A 45 -3.93 5.87 -16.95
C MET A 45 -5.12 5.03 -17.41
N ASP A 46 -4.91 4.02 -18.26
CA ASP A 46 -5.93 3.06 -18.68
C ASP A 46 -6.48 2.28 -17.48
N LYS A 47 -5.61 1.83 -16.57
CA LYS A 47 -6.02 1.13 -15.34
C LYS A 47 -6.83 2.02 -14.40
N ASN A 48 -6.48 3.31 -14.35
CA ASN A 48 -7.12 4.33 -13.52
C ASN A 48 -8.29 5.02 -14.21
N GLU A 49 -8.62 4.66 -15.46
CA GLU A 49 -9.69 5.26 -16.26
C GLU A 49 -11.04 5.27 -15.52
N LYS A 50 -11.33 4.19 -14.80
CA LYS A 50 -12.55 4.06 -13.99
C LYS A 50 -12.64 5.07 -12.85
N TYR A 51 -11.52 5.53 -12.29
CA TYR A 51 -11.47 6.52 -11.22
C TYR A 51 -11.59 7.93 -11.82
N ASN A 52 -10.85 8.20 -12.89
CA ASN A 52 -10.89 9.47 -13.61
C ASN A 52 -12.27 9.82 -14.18
N LYS A 53 -13.03 8.81 -14.61
CA LYS A 53 -14.39 8.98 -15.14
C LYS A 53 -15.49 8.87 -14.09
N ALA A 54 -15.14 8.52 -12.84
CA ALA A 54 -16.15 8.35 -11.79
C ALA A 54 -16.76 9.69 -11.39
N VAL A 55 -18.06 9.68 -11.12
CA VAL A 55 -18.77 10.88 -10.65
C VAL A 55 -18.38 11.15 -9.20
N LYS A 56 -18.13 12.41 -8.86
CA LYS A 56 -17.83 12.84 -7.48
C LYS A 56 -19.12 13.38 -6.84
N ILE A 57 -19.52 12.80 -5.71
CA ILE A 57 -20.79 13.10 -5.05
C ILE A 57 -20.53 13.39 -3.56
N GLU A 58 -20.97 14.55 -3.09
CA GLU A 58 -20.91 14.93 -1.67
C GLU A 58 -22.31 15.18 -1.08
N GLU A 59 -23.31 15.31 -1.94
CA GLU A 59 -24.67 15.68 -1.57
C GLU A 59 -25.63 14.49 -1.65
N GLN A 60 -26.54 14.40 -0.66
CA GLN A 60 -27.54 13.33 -0.57
C GLN A 60 -28.40 13.20 -1.83
N GLU A 61 -28.91 14.32 -2.33
CA GLU A 61 -29.80 14.33 -3.49
C GLU A 61 -29.12 13.79 -4.75
N LEU A 62 -27.82 14.08 -4.91
CA LEU A 62 -27.02 13.59 -6.04
C LEU A 62 -26.74 12.10 -5.92
N PHE A 63 -26.54 11.58 -4.70
CA PHE A 63 -26.35 10.16 -4.46
C PHE A 63 -27.63 9.36 -4.77
N GLU A 64 -28.79 9.84 -4.31
CA GLU A 64 -30.11 9.27 -4.64
C GLU A 64 -30.36 9.26 -6.15
N TYR A 65 -30.10 10.41 -6.78
CA TYR A 65 -30.26 10.57 -8.21
C TYR A 65 -29.33 9.62 -8.98
N GLY A 66 -28.06 9.52 -8.58
CA GLY A 66 -27.07 8.64 -9.19
C GLY A 66 -27.45 7.17 -9.13
N MET A 67 -27.97 6.70 -7.99
CA MET A 67 -28.50 5.34 -7.85
C MET A 67 -29.73 5.09 -8.72
N ARG A 68 -30.61 6.09 -8.89
CA ARG A 68 -31.84 5.96 -9.69
C ARG A 68 -31.59 5.99 -11.20
N THR A 69 -30.55 6.69 -11.63
CA THR A 69 -30.22 6.92 -13.04
C THR A 69 -29.10 6.03 -13.57
N ASP A 70 -28.62 5.09 -12.75
CA ASP A 70 -27.59 4.12 -13.10
C ASP A 70 -26.32 4.79 -13.65
N ILE A 71 -25.84 5.84 -12.98
CA ILE A 71 -24.72 6.66 -13.48
C ILE A 71 -23.37 5.91 -13.53
N GLY A 72 -23.29 4.73 -12.92
CA GLY A 72 -22.10 3.88 -12.92
C GLY A 72 -21.15 4.19 -11.78
N ASN A 73 -19.84 4.23 -12.04
CA ASN A 73 -18.83 4.41 -10.99
C ASN A 73 -18.93 5.82 -10.38
N ALA A 74 -18.90 5.89 -9.05
CA ALA A 74 -18.91 7.13 -8.30
C ALA A 74 -18.02 7.05 -7.05
N PHE A 75 -17.40 8.18 -6.73
CA PHE A 75 -16.88 8.50 -5.42
C PHE A 75 -17.96 9.25 -4.64
N VAL A 76 -18.32 8.74 -3.47
CA VAL A 76 -19.35 9.35 -2.62
C VAL A 76 -18.76 9.62 -1.25
N TYR A 77 -18.70 10.88 -0.85
CA TYR A 77 -18.21 11.30 0.48
C TYR A 77 -19.38 11.47 1.44
N GLY A 78 -19.26 10.92 2.65
CA GLY A 78 -20.32 11.02 3.65
C GLY A 78 -20.03 10.32 4.96
N ASP A 79 -21.01 10.38 5.85
CA ASP A 79 -20.99 9.69 7.13
C ASP A 79 -21.55 8.26 6.97
N LEU A 80 -20.79 7.29 7.47
CA LEU A 80 -21.17 5.90 7.69
C LEU A 80 -21.56 5.73 9.15
N GLU A 81 -22.79 5.29 9.42
CA GLU A 81 -23.34 5.10 10.76
C GLU A 81 -23.97 3.72 10.91
N ALA A 82 -23.79 3.09 12.06
CA ALA A 82 -24.49 1.84 12.39
C ALA A 82 -25.96 2.14 12.70
N VAL A 83 -26.89 1.41 12.07
CA VAL A 83 -28.33 1.52 12.39
C VAL A 83 -28.64 0.69 13.63
N ASP A 84 -28.14 -0.54 13.64
CA ASP A 84 -28.14 -1.45 14.78
C ASP A 84 -26.73 -1.66 15.33
N THR A 85 -26.63 -2.22 16.54
CA THR A 85 -25.36 -2.36 17.25
C THR A 85 -25.17 -3.79 17.73
N VAL A 86 -23.92 -4.26 17.65
CA VAL A 86 -23.50 -5.57 18.14
C VAL A 86 -22.49 -5.44 19.28
N THR A 87 -22.43 -6.48 20.12
CA THR A 87 -21.42 -6.62 21.16
C THR A 87 -21.31 -8.07 21.66
N TYR A 88 -20.25 -8.37 22.41
CA TYR A 88 -20.14 -9.53 23.28
C TYR A 88 -20.43 -9.11 24.74
N PRO A 89 -21.24 -9.87 25.50
CA PRO A 89 -21.59 -9.50 26.88
C PRO A 89 -20.39 -9.22 27.77
N GLU A 90 -19.27 -9.91 27.55
CA GLU A 90 -18.07 -9.79 28.35
C GLU A 90 -17.27 -8.47 28.15
N ILE A 91 -17.44 -7.78 27.01
CA ILE A 91 -16.79 -6.48 26.75
C ILE A 91 -17.78 -5.30 26.83
N GLY A 92 -19.08 -5.56 26.73
CA GLY A 92 -20.09 -4.50 26.69
C GLY A 92 -19.88 -3.52 25.53
N GLY A 93 -20.29 -2.27 25.69
CA GLY A 93 -20.16 -1.27 24.61
C GLY A 93 -21.13 -1.49 23.44
N LYS A 94 -20.97 -0.66 22.41
CA LYS A 94 -21.80 -0.68 21.20
C LYS A 94 -20.92 -0.45 19.98
N TYR A 95 -21.02 -1.35 19.01
CA TYR A 95 -20.15 -1.38 17.85
C TYR A 95 -20.96 -1.73 16.60
N MET A 96 -20.49 -1.31 15.43
CA MET A 96 -21.04 -1.82 14.15
C MET A 96 -20.45 -3.20 13.80
N TYR A 97 -19.25 -3.50 14.31
CA TYR A 97 -18.58 -4.78 14.13
C TYR A 97 -17.73 -5.11 15.36
N VAL A 98 -17.73 -6.37 15.79
CA VAL A 98 -16.83 -6.87 16.83
C VAL A 98 -16.23 -8.22 16.43
N ARG A 99 -14.95 -8.38 16.70
CA ARG A 99 -14.20 -9.61 16.46
C ARG A 99 -13.54 -10.08 17.75
N LYS A 100 -13.81 -11.34 18.09
CA LYS A 100 -13.23 -12.06 19.22
C LYS A 100 -12.20 -13.04 18.67
N VAL A 101 -10.94 -12.91 19.10
CA VAL A 101 -9.82 -13.74 18.67
C VAL A 101 -9.37 -14.60 19.85
N GLU A 102 -9.41 -15.91 19.68
CA GLU A 102 -8.89 -16.87 20.65
C GLU A 102 -7.40 -17.10 20.42
N GLU A 103 -6.62 -16.94 21.49
CA GLU A 103 -5.18 -17.23 21.49
C GLU A 103 -4.81 -18.20 22.61
N HIS A 104 -3.97 -19.17 22.29
CA HIS A 104 -3.45 -20.16 23.25
C HIS A 104 -1.97 -19.91 23.50
N TYR A 105 -1.54 -20.06 24.76
CA TYR A 105 -0.13 -19.94 25.11
C TYR A 105 0.56 -21.28 24.89
N THR A 106 1.34 -21.39 23.81
CA THR A 106 2.00 -22.64 23.44
C THR A 106 3.51 -22.52 23.44
N ARG A 107 4.16 -23.67 23.60
CA ARG A 107 5.61 -23.80 23.67
C ARG A 107 6.18 -24.06 22.30
N HIS A 108 7.14 -23.24 21.89
CA HIS A 108 7.88 -23.37 20.65
C HIS A 108 9.35 -23.63 20.91
N THR A 109 10.04 -24.07 19.86
CA THR A 109 11.49 -24.24 19.86
C THR A 109 12.09 -23.61 18.61
N ARG A 110 13.19 -22.88 18.75
CA ARG A 110 13.97 -22.34 17.62
C ARG A 110 15.43 -22.77 17.72
N GLN A 111 16.08 -22.92 16.57
CA GLN A 111 17.54 -23.08 16.50
C GLN A 111 18.20 -21.71 16.42
N VAL A 112 19.15 -21.44 17.31
CA VAL A 112 19.94 -20.22 17.30
C VAL A 112 21.37 -20.55 16.94
N ALA A 113 21.88 -19.89 15.91
CA ALA A 113 23.25 -20.05 15.45
C ALA A 113 24.19 -19.17 16.30
N HIS A 114 25.28 -19.76 16.76
CA HIS A 114 26.36 -19.08 17.45
C HIS A 114 27.63 -19.25 16.66
N THR A 115 28.23 -18.14 16.24
CA THR A 115 29.51 -18.16 15.51
C THR A 115 30.60 -17.68 16.45
N THR A 116 31.63 -18.50 16.63
CA THR A 116 32.83 -18.14 17.38
C THR A 116 34.03 -18.17 16.43
N THR A 117 34.83 -17.12 16.44
CA THR A 117 36.06 -17.05 15.64
C THR A 117 37.26 -17.19 16.57
N VAL A 118 38.09 -18.21 16.33
CA VAL A 118 39.33 -18.45 17.07
C VAL A 118 40.47 -18.58 16.06
N ASN A 119 41.54 -17.80 16.23
CA ASN A 119 42.73 -17.80 15.36
C ASN A 119 42.40 -17.66 13.86
N GLY A 120 41.44 -16.80 13.50
CA GLY A 120 41.05 -16.54 12.10
C GLY A 120 40.14 -17.58 11.45
N HIS A 121 39.79 -18.66 12.16
CA HIS A 121 38.81 -19.65 11.71
C HIS A 121 37.48 -19.47 12.45
N SER A 122 36.39 -19.34 11.69
CA SER A 122 35.03 -19.23 12.23
C SER A 122 34.37 -20.60 12.30
N HIS A 123 33.78 -20.92 13.46
CA HIS A 123 32.96 -22.10 13.68
C HIS A 123 31.56 -21.68 14.11
N THR A 124 30.54 -22.22 13.45
CA THR A 124 29.13 -22.00 13.79
C THR A 124 28.53 -23.27 14.35
N TYR A 125 27.93 -23.18 15.54
CA TYR A 125 27.14 -24.24 16.15
C TYR A 125 25.72 -23.75 16.44
N TYR A 126 24.78 -24.67 16.63
CA TYR A 126 23.37 -24.35 16.86
C TYR A 126 22.94 -24.80 18.25
N THR A 127 22.17 -23.96 18.94
CA THR A 127 21.54 -24.29 20.21
C THR A 127 20.02 -24.27 20.04
N THR A 128 19.33 -25.23 20.66
CA THR A 128 17.86 -25.22 20.69
C THR A 128 17.38 -24.36 21.86
N GLU A 129 16.68 -23.28 21.55
CA GLU A 129 16.02 -22.43 22.54
C GLU A 129 14.53 -22.75 22.59
N VAL A 130 14.00 -22.89 23.80
CA VAL A 130 12.56 -23.01 24.06
C VAL A 130 12.01 -21.62 24.36
N TYR A 131 10.94 -21.23 23.67
CA TYR A 131 10.21 -20.00 23.96
C TYR A 131 8.70 -20.26 23.99
N TRP A 132 7.93 -19.30 24.49
CA TRP A 132 6.48 -19.41 24.57
C TRP A 132 5.85 -18.18 23.94
N SER A 133 4.81 -18.38 23.15
CA SER A 133 4.03 -17.30 22.53
C SER A 133 2.54 -17.57 22.63
N TRP A 134 1.77 -16.51 22.51
CA TRP A 134 0.33 -16.59 22.32
C TRP A 134 0.07 -16.77 20.83
N ASP A 135 -0.50 -17.90 20.46
CA ASP A 135 -0.73 -18.28 19.09
C ASP A 135 -2.22 -18.26 18.78
N TYR A 136 -2.56 -17.77 17.59
CA TYR A 136 -3.91 -17.72 17.09
C TYR A 136 -4.51 -19.13 16.96
N VAL A 137 -5.71 -19.32 17.50
CA VAL A 137 -6.47 -20.58 17.39
C VAL A 137 -7.72 -20.40 16.54
N GLY A 138 -8.44 -19.30 16.71
CA GLY A 138 -9.68 -19.05 15.99
C GLY A 138 -10.21 -17.63 16.19
N SER A 139 -11.24 -17.28 15.43
CA SER A 139 -11.96 -16.02 15.59
C SER A 139 -13.44 -16.17 15.34
N GLU A 140 -14.22 -15.40 16.08
CA GLU A 140 -15.66 -15.25 15.92
C GLU A 140 -15.99 -13.76 15.76
N ASP A 141 -16.87 -13.43 14.83
CA ASP A 141 -17.27 -12.06 14.55
C ASP A 141 -18.78 -11.85 14.60
N LYS A 142 -19.16 -10.60 14.89
CA LYS A 142 -20.54 -10.11 14.79
C LYS A 142 -20.51 -8.77 14.07
N ALA A 143 -21.47 -8.56 13.19
CA ALA A 143 -21.67 -7.33 12.44
C ALA A 143 -23.12 -6.86 12.60
N CYS A 144 -23.33 -5.55 12.53
CA CYS A 144 -24.68 -5.01 12.36
C CYS A 144 -25.29 -5.48 11.03
N GLU A 145 -26.61 -5.56 10.96
CA GLU A 145 -27.31 -5.96 9.74
C GLU A 145 -27.44 -4.78 8.77
N GLU A 146 -27.61 -3.57 9.31
CA GLU A 146 -27.86 -2.35 8.55
C GLU A 146 -26.91 -1.21 8.94
N VAL A 147 -26.56 -0.42 7.93
CA VAL A 147 -25.80 0.82 8.05
C VAL A 147 -26.48 1.95 7.30
N SER A 148 -26.38 3.15 7.83
CA SER A 148 -26.75 4.38 7.15
C SER A 148 -25.50 4.98 6.53
N PHE A 149 -25.53 5.24 5.22
CA PHE A 149 -24.50 6.02 4.55
C PHE A 149 -25.14 7.18 3.81
N LEU A 150 -24.70 8.40 4.11
CA LEU A 150 -25.29 9.62 3.55
C LEU A 150 -26.82 9.68 3.74
N LYS A 151 -27.30 9.23 4.91
CA LYS A 151 -28.72 9.08 5.30
C LYS A 151 -29.54 8.04 4.51
N HIS A 152 -28.88 7.19 3.73
CA HIS A 152 -29.51 6.02 3.12
C HIS A 152 -29.18 4.74 3.88
N ILE A 153 -30.19 3.95 4.20
CA ILE A 153 -30.02 2.66 4.86
C ILE A 153 -29.67 1.60 3.81
N PHE A 154 -28.60 0.87 4.09
CA PHE A 154 -28.13 -0.26 3.31
C PHE A 154 -27.92 -1.46 4.24
N SER A 155 -27.97 -2.67 3.69
CA SER A 155 -27.38 -3.82 4.38
C SER A 155 -25.89 -3.57 4.58
N SER A 156 -25.36 -3.91 5.76
CA SER A 156 -23.94 -3.77 6.10
C SER A 156 -23.00 -4.40 5.07
N LYS A 157 -23.43 -5.49 4.41
CA LYS A 157 -22.68 -6.18 3.33
C LYS A 157 -22.41 -5.30 2.10
N LYS A 158 -23.07 -4.15 1.98
CA LYS A 158 -22.87 -3.20 0.89
C LYS A 158 -21.57 -2.43 1.03
N ILE A 159 -21.13 -2.12 2.25
CA ILE A 159 -20.00 -1.24 2.52
C ILE A 159 -18.99 -2.01 3.37
N GLN A 160 -17.71 -1.97 2.97
CA GLN A 160 -16.64 -2.51 3.79
C GLN A 160 -16.50 -1.65 5.05
N PHE A 161 -16.45 -2.28 6.22
CA PHE A 161 -16.20 -1.55 7.45
C PHE A 161 -14.76 -1.04 7.50
N PRO A 162 -14.53 0.08 8.21
CA PRO A 162 -13.19 0.47 8.64
C PRO A 162 -12.44 -0.66 9.36
N ASP A 163 -11.12 -0.50 9.46
CA ASP A 163 -10.28 -1.40 10.24
C ASP A 163 -10.72 -1.40 11.71
N ASP A 164 -10.63 -2.55 12.36
CA ASP A 164 -11.07 -2.73 13.73
C ASP A 164 -9.97 -2.37 14.75
N ASP A 165 -10.36 -1.63 15.78
CA ASP A 165 -9.46 -1.19 16.83
C ASP A 165 -9.44 -2.20 17.98
N TYR A 166 -8.29 -2.32 18.65
CA TYR A 166 -8.18 -3.12 19.87
C TYR A 166 -9.08 -2.54 20.98
N ILE A 167 -9.91 -3.40 21.57
CA ILE A 167 -10.78 -3.06 22.69
C ILE A 167 -10.17 -3.56 24.00
N ASP A 168 -10.03 -4.87 24.14
CA ASP A 168 -9.58 -5.49 25.39
C ASP A 168 -9.04 -6.92 25.19
N THR A 169 -8.37 -7.45 26.21
CA THR A 169 -7.92 -8.84 26.30
C THR A 169 -8.40 -9.47 27.59
N LEU A 170 -9.28 -10.45 27.49
CA LEU A 170 -9.79 -11.20 28.64
C LEU A 170 -9.12 -12.57 28.71
N LYS A 171 -8.60 -12.92 29.89
CA LYS A 171 -8.01 -14.23 30.12
C LYS A 171 -9.05 -15.17 30.70
N GLU A 172 -9.26 -16.28 30.03
CA GLU A 172 -10.02 -17.40 30.60
C GLU A 172 -9.14 -18.22 31.54
N SER A 173 -7.85 -18.39 31.19
CA SER A 173 -6.87 -19.08 32.01
C SER A 173 -5.44 -18.55 31.79
N SER A 174 -4.45 -19.20 32.41
CA SER A 174 -3.04 -18.93 32.14
C SER A 174 -2.60 -19.33 30.71
N HIS A 175 -3.36 -20.18 30.03
CA HIS A 175 -3.03 -20.70 28.69
C HIS A 175 -4.04 -20.32 27.62
N VAL A 176 -5.17 -19.69 27.97
CA VAL A 176 -6.22 -19.29 27.03
C VAL A 176 -6.61 -17.84 27.30
N ARG A 177 -6.59 -17.02 26.25
CA ARG A 177 -7.07 -15.64 26.29
C ARG A 177 -7.84 -15.29 25.02
N PHE A 178 -8.71 -14.31 25.16
CA PHE A 178 -9.48 -13.74 24.05
C PHE A 178 -9.11 -12.28 23.89
N LYS A 179 -8.73 -11.88 22.67
CA LYS A 179 -8.59 -10.48 22.29
C LYS A 179 -9.83 -10.00 21.57
N TYR A 180 -10.28 -8.81 21.89
CA TYR A 180 -11.45 -8.20 21.29
C TYR A 180 -11.03 -6.99 20.48
N TYR A 181 -11.57 -6.91 19.28
CA TYR A 181 -11.41 -5.81 18.36
C TYR A 181 -12.79 -5.34 17.93
N GLY A 182 -12.95 -4.07 17.57
CA GLY A 182 -14.22 -3.61 17.04
C GLY A 182 -14.15 -2.28 16.32
N VAL A 183 -15.21 -2.04 15.58
CA VAL A 183 -15.43 -0.83 14.78
C VAL A 183 -16.51 -0.02 15.49
N GLY A 184 -16.26 1.27 15.67
CA GLY A 184 -17.16 2.22 16.32
C GLY A 184 -18.51 2.36 15.62
N LEU A 185 -19.29 3.37 16.01
CA LEU A 185 -20.66 3.54 15.48
C LEU A 185 -20.75 4.52 14.31
N LYS A 186 -19.77 5.40 14.15
CA LYS A 186 -19.80 6.46 13.14
C LYS A 186 -18.40 6.75 12.61
N TYR A 187 -18.30 6.83 11.29
CA TYR A 187 -17.08 7.19 10.57
C TYR A 187 -17.42 8.12 9.41
N THR A 188 -16.50 9.00 9.05
CA THR A 188 -16.64 9.89 7.90
C THR A 188 -15.57 9.53 6.87
N GLY A 189 -15.95 9.44 5.61
CA GLY A 189 -15.03 9.01 4.56
C GLY A 189 -15.67 8.97 3.19
N THR A 190 -14.93 8.40 2.24
CA THR A 190 -15.38 8.25 0.86
C THR A 190 -15.61 6.78 0.55
N ILE A 191 -16.70 6.44 -0.14
CA ILE A 191 -16.84 5.13 -0.81
C ILE A 191 -16.54 5.26 -2.30
N PHE A 192 -15.92 4.23 -2.88
CA PHE A 192 -15.86 4.05 -4.33
C PHE A 192 -16.75 2.88 -4.73
N THR A 193 -17.85 3.17 -5.43
CA THR A 193 -18.87 2.15 -5.77
C THR A 193 -19.44 2.37 -7.16
N GLU A 194 -20.11 1.34 -7.69
CA GLU A 194 -21.04 1.49 -8.80
C GLU A 194 -22.44 1.83 -8.25
N LEU A 195 -23.06 2.88 -8.78
CA LEU A 195 -24.44 3.28 -8.51
C LEU A 195 -25.33 2.72 -9.61
N LYS A 196 -26.11 1.70 -9.27
CA LYS A 196 -26.96 0.99 -10.23
C LYS A 196 -28.12 0.29 -9.54
N ASN A 197 -29.22 0.12 -10.25
CA ASN A 197 -30.42 -0.59 -9.78
C ASN A 197 -30.96 -0.01 -8.47
N LYS A 198 -30.93 1.33 -8.32
CA LYS A 198 -31.38 2.04 -7.10
C LYS A 198 -30.60 1.65 -5.84
N THR A 199 -29.38 1.15 -5.98
CA THR A 199 -28.52 0.75 -4.85
C THR A 199 -27.05 0.94 -5.21
N ILE A 200 -26.17 0.53 -4.30
CA ILE A 200 -24.73 0.47 -4.48
C ILE A 200 -24.25 -0.97 -4.65
N LYS A 201 -23.04 -1.13 -5.19
CA LYS A 201 -22.38 -2.43 -5.32
C LYS A 201 -22.15 -3.07 -3.94
N ASN A 202 -22.20 -4.40 -3.88
CA ASN A 202 -21.82 -5.11 -2.67
C ASN A 202 -20.32 -4.97 -2.40
N ASN A 203 -19.92 -4.99 -1.13
CA ASN A 203 -18.52 -4.94 -0.71
C ASN A 203 -17.78 -3.72 -1.30
N SER A 204 -18.42 -2.56 -1.25
CA SER A 204 -17.83 -1.29 -1.70
C SER A 204 -16.79 -0.81 -0.70
N PRO A 205 -15.55 -0.52 -1.12
CA PRO A 205 -14.50 -0.05 -0.22
C PRO A 205 -14.84 1.32 0.38
N PHE A 206 -14.62 1.44 1.69
CA PHE A 206 -14.74 2.68 2.45
C PHE A 206 -13.37 3.18 2.85
N TYR A 207 -13.07 4.42 2.51
CA TYR A 207 -11.80 5.09 2.79
C TYR A 207 -12.03 6.08 3.93
N GLU A 208 -11.72 5.63 5.16
CA GLU A 208 -11.93 6.40 6.38
C GLU A 208 -11.07 7.67 6.41
N ASN A 209 -11.64 8.80 6.86
CA ASN A 209 -10.98 10.09 7.01
C ASN A 209 -10.34 10.62 5.70
N MET A 210 -10.81 10.13 4.55
CA MET A 210 -10.37 10.56 3.23
C MET A 210 -11.49 11.26 2.47
N THR A 211 -11.19 12.47 2.00
CA THR A 211 -12.04 13.19 1.05
C THR A 211 -11.96 12.52 -0.33
N ILE A 212 -12.85 12.91 -1.25
CA ILE A 212 -12.85 12.36 -2.61
C ILE A 212 -11.49 12.54 -3.27
N ASP A 213 -10.93 13.75 -3.24
CA ASP A 213 -9.65 14.03 -3.92
C ASP A 213 -8.48 13.24 -3.32
N LYS A 214 -8.41 13.13 -1.98
CA LYS A 214 -7.41 12.27 -1.32
C LYS A 214 -7.57 10.80 -1.67
N THR A 215 -8.82 10.35 -1.82
CA THR A 215 -9.12 8.97 -2.19
C THR A 215 -8.71 8.68 -3.63
N VAL A 216 -8.97 9.61 -4.55
CA VAL A 216 -8.50 9.52 -5.93
C VAL A 216 -6.97 9.45 -5.96
N GLU A 217 -6.27 10.37 -5.29
CA GLU A 217 -4.80 10.38 -5.24
C GLU A 217 -4.23 9.07 -4.66
N HIS A 218 -4.84 8.54 -3.59
CA HIS A 218 -4.44 7.27 -2.99
C HIS A 218 -4.62 6.10 -3.95
N LEU A 219 -5.72 6.06 -4.70
CA LEU A 219 -6.02 4.97 -5.64
C LEU A 219 -5.24 5.07 -6.94
N GLU A 220 -4.86 6.27 -7.34
CA GLU A 220 -4.10 6.52 -8.56
C GLU A 220 -2.58 6.42 -8.38
N SER A 221 -2.10 6.32 -7.13
CA SER A 221 -0.68 6.40 -6.74
C SER A 221 0.34 5.92 -7.80
N ASP A 222 1.14 6.88 -8.26
CA ASP A 222 2.17 6.75 -9.29
C ASP A 222 3.50 6.15 -8.81
N PHE A 223 3.48 5.33 -7.75
CA PHE A 223 4.70 4.76 -7.18
C PHE A 223 5.56 4.01 -8.22
N ALA A 224 4.90 3.35 -9.18
CA ALA A 224 5.58 2.67 -10.28
C ALA A 224 6.38 3.62 -11.19
N LEU A 225 5.88 4.84 -11.44
CA LEU A 225 6.56 5.86 -12.25
C LEU A 225 7.80 6.40 -11.54
N TRP A 226 7.71 6.63 -10.23
CA TRP A 226 8.87 7.04 -9.42
C TRP A 226 9.94 5.95 -9.37
N LEU A 227 9.54 4.69 -9.13
CA LEU A 227 10.46 3.56 -9.07
C LEU A 227 11.18 3.33 -10.41
N PHE A 228 10.49 3.55 -11.53
CA PHE A 228 11.10 3.51 -12.86
C PHE A 228 12.26 4.50 -12.98
N TRP A 229 12.05 5.78 -12.62
CA TRP A 229 13.12 6.78 -12.74
C TRP A 229 14.31 6.51 -11.82
N ILE A 230 14.07 6.00 -10.61
CA ILE A 230 15.15 5.59 -9.69
C ILE A 230 16.02 4.51 -10.35
N PHE A 231 15.39 3.46 -10.87
CA PHE A 231 16.11 2.38 -11.57
C PHE A 231 16.80 2.90 -12.84
N TRP A 232 16.14 3.76 -13.61
CA TRP A 232 16.65 4.28 -14.88
C TRP A 232 17.88 5.17 -14.69
N ILE A 233 17.90 6.01 -13.66
CA ILE A 233 19.05 6.86 -13.32
C ILE A 233 20.26 5.99 -12.91
N ILE A 234 20.03 4.93 -12.14
CA ILE A 234 21.10 3.97 -11.78
C ILE A 234 21.65 3.28 -13.03
N LEU A 235 20.77 2.87 -13.95
CA LEU A 235 21.16 2.26 -15.22
C LEU A 235 22.00 3.22 -16.07
N ILE A 236 21.60 4.48 -16.21
CA ILE A 236 22.37 5.51 -16.92
C ILE A 236 23.76 5.66 -16.28
N GLY A 237 23.82 5.76 -14.94
CA GLY A 237 25.08 5.84 -14.21
C GLY A 237 26.00 4.64 -14.48
N ALA A 238 25.45 3.43 -14.49
CA ALA A 238 26.20 2.21 -14.81
C ALA A 238 26.69 2.18 -16.26
N CYS A 239 25.87 2.62 -17.22
CA CYS A 239 26.27 2.72 -18.63
C CYS A 239 27.40 3.74 -18.83
N VAL A 240 27.32 4.91 -18.18
CA VAL A 240 28.36 5.95 -18.25
C VAL A 240 29.64 5.48 -17.56
N TYR A 241 29.54 4.82 -16.40
CA TYR A 241 30.70 4.24 -15.71
C TYR A 241 31.36 3.13 -16.54
N GLY A 242 30.57 2.21 -17.10
CA GLY A 242 31.06 1.15 -17.98
C GLY A 242 31.75 1.72 -19.23
N PHE A 243 31.22 2.81 -19.79
CA PHE A 243 31.85 3.53 -20.88
C PHE A 243 33.23 4.11 -20.52
N TYR A 244 33.40 4.62 -19.30
CA TYR A 244 34.70 5.12 -18.85
C TYR A 244 35.69 4.01 -18.45
N TYR A 245 35.21 2.83 -18.03
CA TYR A 245 36.04 1.73 -17.55
C TYR A 245 36.52 0.78 -18.66
N LEU A 246 35.76 0.66 -19.75
CA LEU A 246 36.21 -0.05 -20.94
C LEU A 246 37.22 0.85 -21.68
N ASP A 247 38.51 0.60 -21.47
CA ASP A 247 39.64 1.33 -22.07
C ASP A 247 39.36 1.73 -23.54
N ASN A 248 39.48 3.03 -23.84
CA ASN A 248 39.02 3.63 -25.09
C ASN A 248 39.99 3.44 -26.28
N GLU A 249 40.28 2.20 -26.70
CA GLU A 249 41.06 1.93 -27.95
C GLU A 249 40.27 2.24 -29.25
N TRP A 250 39.00 2.61 -29.17
CA TRP A 250 38.10 2.75 -30.32
C TRP A 250 38.02 4.17 -30.91
N LEU A 251 38.75 5.13 -30.33
CA LEU A 251 38.87 6.52 -30.80
C LEU A 251 40.32 6.93 -31.14
N GLU A 252 41.23 5.96 -31.31
CA GLU A 252 42.54 6.18 -31.95
C GLU A 252 42.43 6.26 -33.48
#